data_AF-A0A7S2RM21-F1
#
_entry.id   AF-A0A7S2RM21-F1
#
_cell.length_a   1.000
_cell.length_b   1.000
_cell.length_c   1.000
_cell.angle_alpha   90.00
_cell.angle_beta   90.00
_cell.angle_gamma   90.00
#
_symmetry.space_group_name_H-M   'P 1'
#
loop_
_entity.id
_entity.type
_entity.pdbx_description
1 polymer ?
#
loop_
_entity_poly.entity_id
_entity_poly.type
_entity_poly.pdbx_seq_one_letter_code
_entity_poly.pdbx_strand_id
1 'polypeptide(L)'
;AETICQSNYANMYWNARQQLVHHSVTGCWMRAGDLIGSGTISGNVDNSFGSMLELCWNGQKQVSLGTTGQSRTFLQDFDKVIMKGWCHKDGAGRVGFGLCSGKIFPVETKLVPDPANGKWVAT
;
A
#
# COMPACT_ATOMS: atom_id res chain seq x y z
N ALA A 1 -0.53 16.26 -2.30
CA ALA A 1 -0.67 14.83 -1.94
C ALA A 1 -0.42 14.75 -0.46
N GLU A 2 -1.36 14.19 0.30
CA GLU A 2 -1.28 14.11 1.75
C GLU A 2 -0.72 12.75 2.20
N THR A 3 0.09 12.73 3.26
CA THR A 3 0.59 11.49 3.85
C THR A 3 -0.36 11.05 4.96
N ILE A 4 -1.14 10.00 4.72
CA ILE A 4 -2.08 9.45 5.72
C ILE A 4 -1.47 8.31 6.57
N CYS A 5 -0.36 7.73 6.11
CA CYS A 5 0.32 6.64 6.81
C CYS A 5 1.84 6.75 6.59
N GLN A 6 2.59 6.64 7.69
CA GLN A 6 4.03 6.46 7.70
C GLN A 6 4.38 5.32 8.65
N SER A 7 4.75 4.17 8.09
CA SER A 7 5.09 2.95 8.83
C SER A 7 6.45 2.40 8.41
N ASN A 8 6.87 1.28 9.00
CA ASN A 8 8.14 0.63 8.69
C ASN A 8 7.97 -0.89 8.63
N TYR A 9 8.56 -1.54 7.61
CA TYR A 9 8.58 -2.99 7.48
C TYR A 9 9.25 -3.69 8.67
N ALA A 10 10.11 -2.99 9.41
CA ALA A 10 10.69 -3.48 10.66
C ALA A 10 9.66 -3.80 11.76
N ASN A 11 8.41 -3.31 11.63
CA ASN A 11 7.33 -3.63 12.57
C ASN A 11 6.73 -5.04 12.35
N MET A 12 7.10 -5.74 11.26
CA MET A 12 6.56 -7.07 10.97
C MET A 12 6.99 -8.09 12.02
N TYR A 13 6.02 -8.78 12.62
CA TYR A 13 6.26 -9.82 13.61
C TYR A 13 6.94 -11.07 13.00
N TRP A 14 6.51 -11.46 11.80
CA TRP A 14 7.10 -12.56 11.03
C TRP A 14 7.95 -12.01 9.89
N ASN A 15 9.20 -12.47 9.78
CA ASN A 15 10.07 -12.08 8.69
C ASN A 15 9.80 -12.89 7.41
N ALA A 16 10.30 -12.42 6.27
CA ALA A 16 10.06 -13.06 4.96
C ALA A 16 10.58 -14.50 4.88
N ARG A 17 11.63 -14.85 5.65
CA ARG A 17 12.17 -16.22 5.69
C ARG A 17 11.20 -17.15 6.41
N GLN A 18 10.64 -16.72 7.54
CA GLN A 18 9.64 -17.47 8.29
C GLN A 18 8.36 -17.66 7.47
N GLN A 19 7.90 -16.61 6.76
CA GLN A 19 6.75 -16.70 5.86
C GLN A 19 6.96 -17.76 4.77
N LEU A 20 8.12 -17.74 4.11
CA LEU A 20 8.45 -18.72 3.07
C LEU A 20 8.53 -20.15 3.60
N VAL A 21 9.24 -20.36 4.71
CA VAL A 21 9.40 -21.70 5.33
C VAL A 21 8.05 -22.24 5.79
N HIS A 22 7.21 -21.40 6.39
CA HIS A 22 5.87 -21.82 6.82
C HIS A 22 5.00 -22.17 5.62
N HIS A 23 5.07 -21.40 4.53
CA HIS A 23 4.28 -21.68 3.32
C HIS A 23 4.61 -23.04 2.71
N SER A 24 5.87 -23.47 2.71
CA SER A 24 6.31 -24.74 2.11
C SER A 24 6.30 -25.94 3.06
N VAL A 25 5.98 -25.76 4.34
CA VAL A 25 6.16 -26.80 5.37
C VAL A 25 5.33 -28.08 5.11
N THR A 26 4.17 -27.97 4.46
CA THR A 26 3.29 -29.10 4.12
C THR A 26 3.53 -29.67 2.72
N GLY A 27 4.59 -29.22 2.04
CA GLY A 27 4.92 -29.63 0.66
C GLY A 27 4.36 -28.72 -0.44
N CYS A 28 3.87 -27.52 -0.10
CA CYS A 28 3.48 -26.53 -1.11
C CYS A 28 4.69 -26.13 -1.97
N TRP A 29 4.56 -26.24 -3.29
CA TRP A 29 5.65 -25.99 -4.22
C TRP A 29 5.74 -24.51 -4.60
N MET A 30 6.89 -23.89 -4.29
CA MET A 30 7.25 -22.53 -4.70
C MET A 30 8.00 -22.50 -6.04
N ARG A 31 7.73 -21.50 -6.88
CA ARG A 31 8.34 -21.30 -8.20
C ARG A 31 9.01 -19.93 -8.30
N ALA A 32 9.97 -19.82 -9.22
CA ALA A 32 10.54 -18.53 -9.59
C ALA A 32 9.45 -17.62 -10.15
N GLY A 33 9.35 -16.40 -9.61
CA GLY A 33 8.31 -15.44 -9.97
C GLY A 33 7.09 -15.43 -9.06
N ASP A 34 6.95 -16.37 -8.12
CA ASP A 34 5.89 -16.32 -7.12
C ASP A 34 6.05 -15.08 -6.20
N LEU A 35 4.93 -14.47 -5.83
CA LEU A 35 4.88 -13.27 -4.99
C LEU A 35 4.22 -13.60 -3.64
N ILE A 36 4.91 -13.29 -2.54
CA ILE A 36 4.40 -13.47 -1.18
C ILE A 36 4.19 -12.09 -0.56
N GLY A 37 2.94 -11.78 -0.21
CA GLY A 37 2.59 -10.55 0.50
C GLY A 37 2.95 -10.62 1.98
N SER A 38 3.41 -9.50 2.55
CA SER A 38 3.72 -9.40 3.98
C SER A 38 2.49 -9.45 4.87
N GLY A 39 1.32 -9.07 4.33
CA GLY A 39 0.19 -8.57 5.10
C GLY A 39 0.27 -7.05 5.29
N THR A 40 -0.81 -6.45 5.80
CA THR A 40 -0.87 -5.01 6.10
C THR A 40 0.19 -4.62 7.13
N ILE A 41 0.98 -3.58 6.84
CA ILE A 41 2.08 -3.13 7.71
C ILE A 41 1.57 -2.00 8.61
N SER A 42 1.29 -2.33 9.87
CA SER A 42 0.86 -1.38 10.89
C SER A 42 1.91 -1.24 11.99
N GLY A 43 2.22 -0.01 12.37
CA GLY A 43 3.04 0.28 13.56
C GLY A 43 2.18 0.50 14.81
N ASN A 44 2.83 0.98 15.88
CA ASN A 44 2.18 1.15 17.19
C ASN A 44 1.57 2.54 17.42
N VAL A 45 1.57 3.41 16.41
CA VAL A 45 1.03 4.77 16.49
C VAL A 45 -0.03 5.00 15.40
N ASP A 46 -1.04 5.82 15.69
CA ASP A 46 -2.23 5.99 14.83
C ASP A 46 -1.89 6.33 13.37
N ASN A 47 -0.88 7.17 13.12
CA ASN A 47 -0.45 7.54 11.77
C ASN A 47 0.44 6.49 11.08
N SER A 48 0.61 5.31 11.67
CA SER A 48 1.40 4.20 11.13
C SER A 48 0.57 2.96 10.80
N PHE A 49 -0.77 3.04 10.92
CA PHE A 49 -1.67 1.95 10.54
C PHE A 49 -1.80 1.83 9.01
N GLY A 50 -1.72 0.60 8.51
CA GLY A 50 -1.52 0.30 7.09
C GLY A 50 -2.79 0.25 6.24
N SER A 51 -3.98 0.49 6.81
CA SER A 51 -5.25 0.48 6.08
C SER A 51 -6.18 1.62 6.48
N MET A 52 -7.06 2.02 5.56
CA MET A 52 -8.14 2.97 5.88
C MET A 52 -9.03 2.45 7.00
N LEU A 53 -9.30 1.13 7.04
CA LEU A 53 -10.10 0.50 8.09
C LEU A 53 -9.55 0.80 9.50
N GLU A 54 -8.23 0.66 9.67
CA GLU A 54 -7.56 0.95 10.94
C GLU A 54 -7.49 2.46 11.21
N LEU A 55 -7.08 3.25 10.21
CA LEU A 55 -6.93 4.71 10.33
C LEU A 55 -8.24 5.41 10.69
N CYS A 56 -9.36 5.00 10.07
CA CYS A 56 -10.68 5.55 10.33
C CYS A 56 -11.42 4.81 11.45
N TRP A 57 -10.81 3.80 12.07
CA TRP A 57 -11.43 2.96 13.09
C TRP A 57 -12.83 2.48 12.69
N ASN A 58 -12.89 1.78 11.56
CA ASN A 58 -14.14 1.33 10.95
C ASN A 58 -15.18 2.45 10.75
N GLY A 59 -14.72 3.61 10.30
CA GLY A 59 -15.54 4.78 9.99
C GLY A 59 -15.91 5.66 11.20
N GLN A 60 -15.49 5.30 12.41
CA GLN A 60 -15.77 6.08 13.62
C GLN A 60 -14.89 7.33 13.74
N LYS A 61 -13.74 7.37 13.05
CA LYS A 61 -12.80 8.49 13.00
C LYS A 61 -12.66 9.00 11.57
N GLN A 62 -12.53 10.31 11.41
CA GLN A 62 -12.24 10.95 10.13
C GLN A 62 -10.73 11.03 9.92
N VAL A 63 -10.24 10.57 8.76
CA VAL A 63 -8.85 10.75 8.33
C VAL A 63 -8.74 12.07 7.58
N SER A 64 -7.96 13.01 8.11
CA SER A 64 -7.78 14.34 7.51
C SER A 64 -6.86 14.29 6.29
N LEU A 65 -7.28 14.91 5.19
CA LEU A 65 -6.48 15.12 3.98
C LEU A 65 -5.92 16.55 3.96
N GLY A 66 -5.17 16.89 5.02
CA GLY A 66 -4.77 18.21 5.51
C GLY A 66 -4.67 19.35 4.49
N THR A 67 -3.99 19.13 3.37
CA THR A 67 -3.80 20.15 2.32
C THR A 67 -5.06 20.61 1.59
N THR A 68 -6.16 19.87 1.67
CA THR A 68 -7.42 20.19 0.94
C THR A 68 -8.60 20.54 1.85
N GLY A 69 -8.44 20.40 3.17
CA GLY A 69 -9.54 20.49 4.14
C GLY A 69 -10.56 19.35 4.05
N GLN A 70 -10.37 18.38 3.15
CA GLN A 70 -11.23 17.21 3.03
C GLN A 70 -10.89 16.15 4.08
N SER A 71 -11.84 15.27 4.36
CA SER A 71 -11.61 14.06 5.16
C SER A 71 -12.11 12.81 4.43
N ARG A 72 -11.68 11.65 4.92
CA ARG A 72 -12.12 10.34 4.44
C ARG A 72 -12.34 9.38 5.60
N THR A 73 -13.25 8.44 5.42
CA THR A 73 -13.29 7.18 6.19
C THR A 73 -12.79 6.02 5.33
N PHE A 74 -13.27 5.93 4.09
CA PHE A 74 -12.79 5.01 3.07
C PHE A 74 -12.50 5.76 1.76
N LEU A 75 -11.91 5.05 0.80
CA LEU A 75 -11.65 5.61 -0.52
C LEU A 75 -12.97 5.96 -1.22
N GLN A 76 -12.95 7.08 -1.94
CA GLN A 76 -14.02 7.54 -2.80
C GLN A 76 -13.59 7.47 -4.27
N ASP A 77 -14.55 7.58 -5.17
CA ASP A 77 -14.28 7.67 -6.60
C ASP A 77 -13.27 8.78 -6.89
N PHE A 78 -12.33 8.47 -7.78
CA PHE A 78 -11.24 9.33 -8.20
C PHE A 78 -10.14 9.60 -7.16
N ASP A 79 -10.22 9.03 -5.96
CA ASP A 79 -9.09 9.03 -5.03
C ASP A 79 -7.89 8.28 -5.65
N LYS A 80 -6.69 8.85 -5.48
CA LYS A 80 -5.44 8.24 -5.95
C LYS A 80 -4.56 7.90 -4.76
N VAL A 81 -4.27 6.61 -4.59
CA VAL A 81 -3.37 6.11 -3.54
C VAL A 81 -1.97 5.95 -4.13
N ILE A 82 -0.96 6.40 -3.39
CA ILE A 82 0.45 6.29 -3.77
C ILE A 82 1.24 5.76 -2.57
N MET A 83 1.78 4.56 -2.70
CA MET A 83 2.72 3.98 -1.76
C MET A 83 4.16 4.25 -2.20
N LYS A 84 5.00 4.64 -1.25
CA LYS A 84 6.44 4.87 -1.43
C LYS A 84 7.19 4.22 -0.27
N GLY A 85 8.36 3.70 -0.54
CA GLY A 85 9.23 3.11 0.47
C GLY A 85 10.70 3.25 0.09
N TRP A 86 11.57 3.38 1.09
CA TRP A 86 13.01 3.44 0.90
C TRP A 86 13.75 2.98 2.16
N CYS A 87 14.97 2.50 1.96
CA CYS A 87 15.95 2.33 3.02
C CYS A 87 16.90 3.53 3.02
N HIS A 88 17.32 3.95 4.22
CA HIS A 88 18.27 5.03 4.41
C HIS A 88 19.25 4.68 5.52
N LYS A 89 20.50 5.12 5.36
CA LYS A 89 21.55 5.09 6.37
C LYS A 89 22.26 6.45 6.33
N ASP A 90 22.57 6.99 7.51
CA ASP A 90 23.27 8.28 7.61
C ASP A 90 24.60 8.24 6.85
N GLY A 91 24.90 9.33 6.13
CA GLY A 91 26.08 9.42 5.27
C GLY A 91 26.02 8.61 3.97
N ALA A 92 24.91 7.92 3.70
CA ALA A 92 24.68 7.17 2.46
C ALA A 92 23.43 7.66 1.71
N GLY A 93 23.39 7.36 0.40
CA GLY A 93 22.21 7.59 -0.43
C GLY A 93 21.01 6.72 0.00
N ARG A 94 19.82 7.04 -0.52
CA ARG A 94 18.62 6.23 -0.32
C ARG A 94 18.53 5.12 -1.37
N VAL A 95 18.06 3.94 -0.96
CA VAL A 95 17.64 2.86 -1.88
C VAL A 95 16.12 2.81 -1.86
N GLY A 96 15.48 3.22 -2.96
CA GLY A 96 14.03 3.38 -3.05
C GLY A 96 13.34 2.32 -3.92
N PHE A 97 12.07 2.05 -3.63
CA PHE A 97 11.22 1.12 -4.39
C PHE A 97 10.47 1.79 -5.57
N GLY A 98 10.62 3.10 -5.75
CA GLY A 98 9.79 3.86 -6.69
C GLY A 98 8.38 4.10 -6.16
N LEU A 99 7.39 4.14 -7.07
CA LEU A 99 5.98 4.41 -6.75
C LEU A 99 5.13 3.19 -7.06
N CYS A 100 4.30 2.76 -6.10
CA CYS A 100 3.15 1.91 -6.37
C CYS A 100 1.89 2.77 -6.25
N SER A 101 1.17 2.99 -7.35
CA SER A 101 0.03 3.90 -7.34
C SER A 101 -1.16 3.36 -8.12
N GLY A 102 -2.37 3.66 -7.63
CA GLY A 102 -3.63 3.35 -8.30
C GLY A 102 -4.64 4.48 -8.08
N LYS A 103 -5.51 4.70 -9.06
CA LYS A 103 -6.64 5.64 -8.96
C LYS A 103 -7.93 4.83 -8.97
N ILE A 104 -8.84 5.14 -8.04
CA ILE A 104 -10.17 4.56 -8.00
C ILE A 104 -11.02 5.25 -9.07
N PHE A 105 -11.81 4.47 -9.79
CA PHE A 105 -12.79 4.98 -10.74
C PHE A 105 -14.18 4.51 -10.33
N PRO A 106 -15.23 5.28 -10.67
CA PRO A 106 -16.61 4.83 -10.52
C PRO A 106 -16.81 3.45 -11.12
N VAL A 107 -17.71 2.67 -10.52
CA VAL A 107 -17.95 1.27 -10.89
C VAL A 107 -18.33 1.08 -12.36
N GLU A 108 -19.01 2.04 -13.00
CA GLU A 108 -19.37 1.94 -14.42
C GLU A 108 -18.22 2.27 -15.38
N THR A 109 -17.07 2.72 -14.86
CA THR A 109 -15.93 3.14 -15.70
C THR A 109 -15.32 1.94 -16.41
N LYS A 110 -15.28 1.99 -17.74
CA LYS A 110 -14.55 1.01 -18.54
C LYS A 110 -13.09 1.41 -18.62
N LEU A 111 -12.21 0.51 -18.18
CA LEU A 111 -10.77 0.66 -18.33
C LEU A 111 -10.31 -0.15 -19.54
N VAL A 112 -9.55 0.49 -20.44
CA VAL A 112 -8.92 -0.17 -21.58
C VAL A 112 -7.41 0.08 -21.53
N PRO A 113 -6.58 -0.87 -21.99
CA PRO A 113 -5.15 -0.65 -22.09
C PRO A 113 -4.86 0.36 -23.22
N ASP A 114 -4.07 1.39 -22.91
CA ASP A 114 -3.55 2.37 -23.86
C ASP A 114 -2.66 1.63 -24.88
N PRO A 115 -2.98 1.67 -26.19
CA PRO A 115 -2.19 0.99 -27.22
C PRO A 115 -0.73 1.46 -27.28
N ALA A 116 -0.43 2.69 -26.86
CA ALA A 116 0.89 3.28 -26.98
C ALA A 116 1.85 2.86 -25.86
N ASN A 117 1.34 2.56 -24.67
CA ASN A 117 2.20 2.32 -23.49
C ASN A 117 1.69 1.22 -22.54
N GLY A 118 0.57 0.56 -22.87
CA GLY A 118 -0.02 -0.52 -22.08
C GLY A 118 -0.65 -0.09 -20.75
N LYS A 119 -0.69 1.21 -20.42
CA LYS A 119 -1.31 1.69 -19.19
C LYS A 119 -2.83 1.70 -19.34
N TRP A 120 -3.53 1.31 -18.29
CA TRP A 120 -4.99 1.35 -18.28
C TRP A 120 -5.49 2.80 -18.23
N VAL A 121 -6.35 3.16 -19.17
CA VAL A 121 -7.01 4.46 -19.27
C VAL A 121 -8.52 4.28 -19.19
N ALA A 122 -9.19 5.24 -18.55
CA ALA A 122 -10.65 5.29 -18.53
C ALA A 122 -11.17 5.80 -19.88
N THR A 123 -12.19 5.13 -20.42
CA THR A 123 -12.95 5.53 -21.60
C THR A 123 -14.32 6.07 -21.23
#